data_AF-A0A316KFI1-F1
#
_entry.id   AF-A0A316KFI1-F1
#
_cell.length_a   1.000
_cell.length_b   1.000
_cell.length_c   1.000
_cell.angle_alpha   90.00
_cell.angle_beta   90.00
_cell.angle_gamma   90.00
#
_symmetry.space_group_name_H-M   'P 1'
#
loop_
_entity.id
_entity.type
_entity.pdbx_description
1 polymer ?
#
loop_
_entity_poly.entity_id
_entity_poly.type
_entity_poly.pdbx_seq_one_letter_code
_entity_poly.pdbx_strand_id
1 'polypeptide(L)' 'MNGAVLTLMIAGLVGFGAGAYLAATGSREVGIILMGGGLLFQVLTLRQLRAAKKGAHDDR' A
#
# COMPACT_ATOMS: atom_id res chain seq x y z
N MET A 1 -2.04 0.24 -16.89
CA MET A 1 -1.72 0.06 -15.44
C MET A 1 -1.76 -1.41 -15.12
N ASN A 2 -0.69 -1.96 -14.55
CA ASN A 2 -0.62 -3.40 -14.29
C ASN A 2 -1.57 -3.81 -13.16
N GLY A 3 -2.24 -4.96 -13.33
CA GLY A 3 -3.13 -5.53 -12.29
C GLY A 3 -2.42 -5.73 -10.95
N ALA A 4 -1.11 -6.03 -10.97
CA ALA A 4 -0.29 -6.13 -9.77
C ALA A 4 -0.22 -4.83 -8.96
N VAL A 5 -0.22 -3.66 -9.60
CA VAL A 5 -0.23 -2.36 -8.92
C VAL A 5 -1.57 -2.12 -8.23
N LEU A 6 -2.66 -2.51 -8.88
CA LEU A 6 -4.00 -2.41 -8.30
C LEU A 6 -4.16 -3.34 -7.08
N THR A 7 -3.69 -4.59 -7.17
CA THR A 7 -3.70 -5.52 -6.04
C THR A 7 -2.89 -5.00 -4.85
N LEU A 8 -1.69 -4.44 -5.10
CA LEU A 8 -0.87 -3.83 -4.06
C LEU A 8 -1.57 -2.61 -3.41
N MET A 9 -2.24 -1.79 -4.21
CA MET A 9 -2.98 -0.63 -3.70
C MET A 9 -4.13 -1.05 -2.78
N ILE A 10 -4.92 -2.05 -3.20
CA ILE A 10 -6.04 -2.58 -2.41
C ILE A 10 -5.52 -3.26 -1.15
N ALA A 11 -4.47 -4.09 -1.25
CA ALA A 11 -3.86 -4.74 -0.10
C ALA A 11 -3.34 -3.72 0.93
N GLY A 12 -2.71 -2.63 0.47
CA GLY A 12 -2.25 -1.55 1.33
C GLY A 12 -3.40 -0.81 2.02
N LEU A 13 -4.49 -0.49 1.30
CA LEU A 13 -5.67 0.16 1.87
C LEU A 13 -6.39 -0.71 2.90
N VAL A 14 -6.60 -1.99 2.58
CA VAL A 14 -7.29 -2.94 3.48
C VAL A 14 -6.43 -3.22 4.71
N GLY A 15 -5.13 -3.46 4.54
CA GLY A 15 -4.20 -3.66 5.66
C GLY A 15 -4.12 -2.44 6.58
N PHE A 16 -4.06 -1.24 6.00
CA PHE A 16 -4.08 -0.02 6.78
C PHE A 16 -5.40 0.18 7.52
N GLY A 17 -6.54 -0.03 6.86
CA GLY A 17 -7.86 0.12 7.46
C GLY A 17 -8.12 -0.90 8.57
N ALA A 18 -7.74 -2.16 8.37
CA ALA A 18 -7.82 -3.20 9.40
C ALA A 18 -6.91 -2.86 10.60
N GLY A 19 -5.71 -2.36 10.34
CA GLY A 19 -4.81 -1.88 11.39
C GLY A 19 -5.38 -0.70 12.16
N ALA A 20 -5.99 0.26 11.48
CA ALA A 20 -6.64 1.43 12.10
C ALA A 20 -7.78 1.01 13.03
N TYR A 21 -8.62 0.08 12.56
CA TYR A 21 -9.71 -0.47 13.35
C TYR A 21 -9.21 -1.17 14.61
N LEU A 22 -8.19 -2.02 14.47
CA LEU A 22 -7.62 -2.76 15.58
C LEU A 22 -6.92 -1.83 16.58
N ALA A 23 -6.26 -0.79 16.08
CA ALA A 23 -5.60 0.22 16.90
C ALA A 23 -6.59 1.05 17.73
N ALA A 24 -7.80 1.26 17.20
CA ALA A 24 -8.84 2.05 17.84
C ALA A 24 -9.71 1.25 18.84
N THR A 25 -9.92 -0.04 18.60
CA THR A 25 -10.91 -0.85 19.34
C THR A 25 -10.32 -1.83 20.33
N GLY A 26 -9.04 -2.15 20.25
CA GLY A 26 -8.44 -3.14 21.15
C GLY A 26 -6.94 -3.02 21.27
N SER A 27 -6.21 -3.74 20.41
CA SER A 27 -4.77 -3.91 20.56
C SER A 27 -4.01 -2.84 19.77
N ARG A 28 -3.73 -1.72 20.45
CA ARG A 28 -3.09 -0.53 19.88
C ARG A 28 -1.78 -0.85 19.16
N GLU A 29 -0.91 -1.64 19.79
CA GLU A 29 0.40 -2.02 19.26
C GLU A 29 0.27 -2.84 17.96
N VAL A 30 -0.55 -3.89 17.99
CA VAL A 30 -0.79 -4.74 16.81
C VAL A 30 -1.43 -3.94 15.68
N GLY A 31 -2.37 -3.06 16.00
CA GLY A 31 -2.99 -2.16 15.02
C GLY A 31 -1.99 -1.22 14.36
N ILE A 32 -1.09 -0.61 15.14
CA ILE A 32 -0.02 0.26 14.61
C ILE A 32 0.92 -0.51 13.68
N ILE A 33 1.32 -1.73 14.07
CA ILE A 33 2.19 -2.59 13.23
C ILE A 33 1.47 -2.92 11.90
N LEU A 34 0.19 -3.26 11.97
CA LEU A 34 -0.61 -3.60 10.79
C LEU A 34 -0.86 -2.37 9.88
N MET A 35 -1.07 -1.18 10.47
CA MET A 35 -1.10 0.09 9.74
C MET A 35 0.22 0.35 9.03
N GLY A 36 1.35 0.17 9.72
CA GLY A 36 2.69 0.29 9.14
C GLY A 36 2.89 -0.65 7.95
N GLY A 37 2.44 -1.91 8.08
CA GLY A 37 2.44 -2.89 6.98
C GLY A 37 1.60 -2.44 5.77
N GLY A 38 0.40 -1.91 6.01
CA GLY A 38 -0.45 -1.34 4.95
C GLY A 38 0.21 -0.17 4.22
N LEU A 39 0.85 0.74 4.95
CA LEU A 39 1.59 1.87 4.37
C LEU A 39 2.80 1.42 3.55
N LEU A 40 3.51 0.36 3.97
CA LEU A 40 4.60 -0.22 3.19
C LEU A 40 4.13 -0.73 1.82
N PHE A 41 2.97 -1.39 1.76
CA PHE A 41 2.37 -1.78 0.46
C PHE A 41 2.00 -0.56 -0.40
N GLN A 42 1.55 0.54 0.20
CA GLN A 42 1.33 1.77 -0.55
C GLN A 42 2.63 2.37 -1.10
N VAL A 43 3.73 2.34 -0.34
CA VAL A 43 5.05 2.76 -0.83
C VAL A 43 5.52 1.89 -2.00
N LEU A 44 5.34 0.57 -1.92
CA LEU A 44 5.65 -0.34 -3.01
C LEU A 44 4.79 -0.06 -4.26
N THR A 45 3.50 0.22 -4.07
CA THR A 45 2.57 0.63 -5.13
C THR A 45 3.08 1.88 -5.85
N LEU A 46 3.46 2.92 -5.08
CA LEU A 46 4.00 4.17 -5.63
C LEU A 46 5.31 3.95 -6.38
N ARG A 47 6.19 3.08 -5.87
CA ARG A 47 7.44 2.70 -6.56
C ARG A 47 7.15 2.04 -7.91
N GLN A 48 6.19 1.11 -7.96
CA GLN A 48 5.79 0.43 -9.20
C GLN A 48 5.14 1.39 -10.20
N LEU A 49 4.28 2.30 -9.72
CA LEU A 49 3.68 3.37 -10.53
C LEU A 49 4.75 4.29 -11.12
N ARG A 50 5.76 4.67 -10.33
CA ARG A 50 6.87 5.53 -10.76
C ARG A 50 7.76 4.85 -11.79
N ALA A 51 8.04 3.55 -11.62
CA ALA A 51 8.79 2.75 -12.59
C ALA A 51 8.03 2.63 -13.93
N ALA A 52 6.72 2.32 -13.87
CA ALA A 52 5.87 2.27 -15.06
C ALA A 52 5.80 3.62 -15.79
N LYS A 53 5.71 4.73 -15.04
CA LYS A 53 5.70 6.09 -15.60
C LYS A 53 7.05 6.48 -16.23
N LYS A 54 8.17 6.02 -15.68
CA LYS A 54 9.51 6.27 -16.24
C LYS A 54 9.72 5.50 -17.53
N GLY A 55 9.34 4.22 -17.58
CA GLY A 55 9.42 3.42 -18.81
C GLY A 55 8.56 3.98 -19.95
N ALA A 56 7.36 4.50 -19.64
CA ALA A 56 6.48 5.11 -20.64
C ALA A 56 6.97 6.48 -21.19
N HIS A 57 7.96 7.11 -20.56
CA HIS A 57 8.51 8.41 -20.98
C HIS A 57 9.78 8.25 -21.84
N ASP A 58 10.45 7.09 -21.80
CA ASP A 58 11.67 6.82 -22.59
C ASP A 58 11.36 6.34 -24.01
N ASP A 59 10.09 5.99 -24.29
CA ASP A 59 9.56 5.53 -25.58
C ASP A 59 8.96 6.67 -26.45
N ARG A 60 9.30 7.93 -26.20
CA ARG A 60 8.85 9.10 -27.00
C ARG A 60 10.00 9.96 -27.49
#